data_AF-A0A0Q9D581-F1
#
_entry.id   AF-A0A0Q9D581-F1
#
_cell.length_a   1.000
_cell.length_b   1.000
_cell.length_c   1.000
_cell.angle_alpha   90.00
_cell.angle_beta   90.00
_cell.angle_gamma   90.00
#
_symmetry.space_group_name_H-M   'P 1'
#
loop_
_entity.id
_entity.type
_entity.pdbx_description
1 polymer ?
#
loop_
_entity_poly.entity_id
_entity_poly.type
_entity_poly.pdbx_seq_one_letter_code
_entity_poly.pdbx_strand_id
1 'polypeptide(L)'
;MRRAGKVTFRQYRWVTEVGAPGKGYTQNQAVPFPAASIAPTSPAPAVGQCVFDPDAHSSSAPVTLTFDNSASTLPVPFTVTGRDDLSRTVAAGQTETVSTSVGPAGATFTVLADGAQLASHTVPGVSCYAPDWTVKASATSAVLDRTVRLTGRLTNSSNESMQVSMVTPYGTAGAPVTVEPGATATFTQDTGKSEVPAGVVELRQSRTVDGKEYTSTATAGYEAARYVPVVVAPVVGAPTVGACWFEDNDQRSYQPVTFVYDNTASTQAVTFHIEGSAAVVRDSTRTVQPGTSIQVKAPSAGEGGATYRVVTDAGTSWTFQVAGKSCLPAWQYGQFYVRGDRVVSHGTNYVATISHLSFFTPHTLLGSATWDAE
;
A
#
# COMPACT_ATOMS: atom_id res chain seq x y z
N MET A 1 57.52 -53.67 -0.77
CA MET A 1 58.00 -54.27 0.51
C MET A 1 59.52 -54.37 0.51
N ARG A 2 60.22 -53.55 1.32
CA ARG A 2 61.65 -53.77 1.58
C ARG A 2 61.76 -54.75 2.75
N ARG A 3 62.40 -55.89 2.51
CA ARG A 3 62.47 -57.02 3.47
C ARG A 3 63.30 -56.63 4.69
N ALA A 4 62.92 -57.18 5.87
CA ALA A 4 63.79 -57.15 7.04
C ALA A 4 65.15 -57.77 6.69
N GLY A 5 66.22 -57.27 7.31
CA GLY A 5 67.56 -57.71 6.98
C GLY A 5 68.55 -57.49 8.11
N LYS A 6 69.82 -57.72 7.81
CA LYS A 6 70.93 -57.45 8.72
C LYS A 6 72.00 -56.70 7.94
N VAL A 7 72.49 -55.61 8.51
CA VAL A 7 73.72 -54.97 8.03
C VAL A 7 74.87 -55.60 8.81
N THR A 8 75.85 -56.16 8.11
CA THR A 8 77.05 -56.71 8.73
C THR A 8 78.20 -55.71 8.57
N PHE A 9 78.67 -55.18 9.69
CA PHE A 9 79.89 -54.39 9.74
C PHE A 9 81.08 -55.32 9.90
N ARG A 10 81.99 -55.31 8.93
CA ARG A 10 83.25 -56.05 9.02
C ARG A 10 84.33 -55.13 9.57
N GLN A 11 84.77 -55.41 10.78
CA GLN A 11 85.91 -54.74 11.41
C GLN A 11 87.16 -55.58 11.20
N TYR A 12 88.25 -54.94 10.82
CA TYR A 12 89.55 -55.57 10.63
C TYR A 12 90.58 -54.89 11.50
N ARG A 13 91.29 -55.67 12.31
CA ARG A 13 92.40 -55.19 13.14
C ARG A 13 93.65 -56.01 12.87
N TRP A 14 94.72 -55.36 12.46
CA TRP A 14 96.04 -55.98 12.33
C TRP A 14 96.83 -55.75 13.62
N VAL A 15 97.44 -56.81 14.16
CA VAL A 15 98.31 -56.73 15.34
C VAL A 15 99.66 -57.31 14.98
N THR A 16 100.72 -56.57 15.30
CA THR A 16 102.10 -57.03 15.11
C THR A 16 102.72 -57.21 16.49
N GLU A 17 103.19 -58.41 16.79
CA GLU A 17 103.89 -58.73 18.04
C GLU A 17 105.39 -58.92 17.75
N VAL A 18 106.24 -58.50 18.68
CA VAL A 18 107.70 -58.55 18.50
C VAL A 18 108.13 -60.02 18.39
N GLY A 19 108.74 -60.37 17.26
CA GLY A 19 109.25 -61.71 16.98
C GLY A 19 108.26 -62.66 16.27
N ALA A 20 107.04 -62.21 15.95
CA ALA A 20 106.06 -63.00 15.21
C ALA A 20 105.59 -62.28 13.93
N PRO A 21 105.26 -63.00 12.85
CA PRO A 21 104.58 -62.39 11.71
C PRO A 21 103.23 -61.84 12.18
N GLY A 22 102.93 -60.58 11.83
CA GLY A 22 101.70 -59.90 12.24
C GLY A 22 100.44 -60.71 11.89
N LYS A 23 99.41 -60.62 12.74
CA LYS A 23 98.16 -61.37 12.63
C LYS A 23 96.97 -60.43 12.48
N GLY A 24 96.15 -60.69 11.48
CA GLY A 24 94.88 -60.02 11.28
C GLY A 24 93.75 -60.69 12.06
N TYR A 25 92.95 -59.88 12.75
CA TYR A 25 91.70 -60.27 13.39
C TYR A 25 90.55 -59.63 12.63
N THR A 26 89.59 -60.45 12.20
CA THR A 26 88.34 -59.96 11.63
C THR A 26 87.22 -60.21 12.63
N GLN A 27 86.41 -59.19 12.91
CA GLN A 27 85.16 -59.33 13.64
C GLN A 27 84.02 -58.84 12.76
N ASN A 28 82.96 -59.65 12.65
CA ASN A 28 81.74 -59.29 11.95
C ASN A 28 80.67 -58.98 13.00
N GLN A 29 80.17 -57.74 13.02
CA GLN A 29 79.02 -57.37 13.84
C GLN A 29 77.80 -57.23 12.94
N ALA A 30 76.79 -58.09 13.13
CA ALA A 30 75.52 -57.98 12.43
C ALA A 30 74.54 -57.16 13.27
N VAL A 31 73.95 -56.12 12.68
CA VAL A 31 72.86 -55.33 13.27
C VAL A 31 71.58 -55.62 12.48
N PRO A 32 70.54 -56.21 13.10
CA PRO A 32 69.26 -56.42 12.43
C PRO A 32 68.52 -55.11 12.22
N PHE A 33 67.78 -55.01 11.12
CA PHE A 33 66.79 -53.95 10.93
C PHE A 33 65.43 -54.57 10.56
N PRO A 34 64.33 -54.06 11.15
CA PRO A 34 63.00 -54.55 10.86
C PRO A 34 62.60 -54.19 9.42
N ALA A 35 61.59 -54.90 8.90
CA ALA A 35 61.00 -54.53 7.62
C ALA A 35 60.34 -53.15 7.74
N ALA A 36 60.44 -52.34 6.68
CA ALA A 36 59.70 -51.09 6.62
C ALA A 36 58.21 -51.38 6.36
N SER A 37 57.33 -50.77 7.16
CA SER A 37 55.88 -50.80 6.99
C SER A 37 55.40 -49.40 6.60
N ILE A 38 54.53 -49.34 5.59
CA ILE A 38 53.78 -48.14 5.20
C ILE A 38 52.32 -48.54 5.31
N ALA A 39 51.63 -48.00 6.32
CA ALA A 39 50.24 -48.26 6.62
C ALA A 39 49.51 -46.96 7.04
N PRO A 40 49.50 -45.91 6.17
CA PRO A 40 48.79 -44.68 6.45
C PRO A 40 47.28 -44.93 6.45
N THR A 41 46.54 -44.13 7.22
CA THR A 41 45.08 -44.09 7.18
C THR A 41 44.58 -42.64 7.16
N SER A 42 43.35 -42.44 6.71
CA SER A 42 42.67 -41.15 6.78
C SER A 42 41.24 -41.40 7.27
N PRO A 43 40.96 -41.21 8.58
CA PRO A 43 39.62 -41.41 9.12
C PRO A 43 38.65 -40.34 8.61
N ALA A 44 37.36 -40.54 8.87
CA ALA A 44 36.33 -39.58 8.50
C ALA A 44 36.64 -38.18 9.07
N PRO A 45 36.43 -37.11 8.29
CA PRO A 45 36.77 -35.76 8.72
C PRO A 45 35.81 -35.25 9.80
N ALA A 46 36.34 -34.41 10.68
CA ALA A 46 35.52 -33.68 11.64
C ALA A 46 34.96 -32.42 10.97
N VAL A 47 33.65 -32.21 11.07
CA VAL A 47 32.96 -31.03 10.54
C VAL A 47 32.50 -30.19 11.73
N GLY A 48 32.92 -28.93 11.77
CA GLY A 48 32.53 -28.00 12.82
C GLY A 48 31.14 -27.41 12.62
N GLN A 49 30.79 -26.45 13.47
CA GLN A 49 29.52 -25.73 13.35
C GLN A 49 29.52 -24.85 12.11
N CYS A 50 28.37 -24.76 11.46
CA CYS A 50 28.17 -23.83 10.35
C CYS A 50 28.11 -22.39 10.88
N VAL A 51 28.77 -21.49 10.16
CA VAL A 51 28.76 -20.05 10.39
C VAL A 51 28.31 -19.37 9.11
N PHE A 52 27.36 -18.46 9.21
CA PHE A 52 26.97 -17.59 8.11
C PHE A 52 27.81 -16.32 8.15
N ASP A 53 28.47 -16.01 7.04
CA ASP A 53 29.18 -14.75 6.84
C ASP A 53 28.24 -13.75 6.14
N PRO A 54 27.81 -12.67 6.82
CA PRO A 54 26.91 -11.68 6.23
C PRO A 54 27.55 -10.88 5.09
N ASP A 55 28.87 -10.68 5.11
CA ASP A 55 29.58 -9.89 4.09
C ASP A 55 29.75 -10.70 2.80
N ALA A 56 30.10 -11.99 2.93
CA ALA A 56 30.17 -12.92 1.80
C ALA A 56 28.78 -13.45 1.38
N HIS A 57 27.75 -13.19 2.20
CA HIS A 57 26.39 -13.69 2.05
C HIS A 57 26.33 -15.21 1.80
N SER A 58 27.14 -15.96 2.55
CA SER A 58 27.22 -17.41 2.40
C SER A 58 27.55 -18.16 3.70
N SER A 59 27.01 -19.37 3.82
CA SER A 59 27.31 -20.28 4.92
C SER A 59 28.58 -21.09 4.66
N SER A 60 29.38 -21.31 5.71
CA SER A 60 30.50 -22.26 5.66
C SER A 60 30.67 -23.03 6.98
N ALA A 61 31.25 -24.22 6.90
CA ALA A 61 31.65 -24.99 8.08
C ALA A 61 33.12 -25.39 7.96
N PRO A 62 33.92 -25.25 9.04
CA PRO A 62 35.29 -25.73 9.04
C PRO A 62 35.31 -27.26 9.00
N VAL A 63 36.28 -27.81 8.27
CA VAL A 63 36.51 -29.24 8.11
C VAL A 63 37.96 -29.53 8.48
N THR A 64 38.16 -30.52 9.34
CA THR A 64 39.48 -31.01 9.72
C THR A 64 39.71 -32.39 9.13
N LEU A 65 40.69 -32.49 8.23
CA LEU A 65 41.18 -33.77 7.72
C LEU A 65 42.31 -34.26 8.62
N THR A 66 42.28 -35.55 8.95
CA THR A 66 43.34 -36.20 9.73
C THR A 66 44.17 -37.10 8.83
N PHE A 67 45.48 -36.91 8.85
CA PHE A 67 46.48 -37.72 8.20
C PHE A 67 47.18 -38.57 9.26
N ASP A 68 46.83 -39.85 9.31
CA ASP A 68 47.32 -40.75 10.33
C ASP A 68 48.40 -41.67 9.76
N ASN A 69 49.64 -41.47 10.20
CA ASN A 69 50.79 -42.29 9.85
C ASN A 69 51.32 -43.07 11.07
N SER A 70 50.48 -43.26 12.11
CA SER A 70 50.85 -43.89 13.37
C SER A 70 51.29 -45.35 13.22
N ALA A 71 50.77 -46.06 12.21
CA ALA A 71 51.11 -47.46 11.94
C ALA A 71 52.29 -47.64 10.95
N SER A 72 52.86 -46.57 10.43
CA SER A 72 54.01 -46.61 9.50
C SER A 72 55.35 -46.45 10.21
N THR A 73 56.38 -47.08 9.66
CA THR A 73 57.78 -46.94 10.12
C THR A 73 58.60 -45.97 9.27
N LEU A 74 57.99 -45.35 8.26
CA LEU A 74 58.59 -44.36 7.36
C LEU A 74 57.70 -43.12 7.27
N PRO A 75 58.27 -41.92 7.01
CA PRO A 75 57.46 -40.74 6.71
C PRO A 75 56.66 -40.95 5.42
N VAL A 76 55.44 -40.42 5.39
CA VAL A 76 54.52 -40.55 4.24
C VAL A 76 54.04 -39.15 3.81
N PRO A 77 54.16 -38.78 2.52
CA PRO A 77 53.55 -37.58 1.99
C PRO A 77 52.05 -37.80 1.77
N PHE A 78 51.23 -36.97 2.39
CA PHE A 78 49.79 -36.88 2.19
C PHE A 78 49.47 -35.66 1.33
N THR A 79 48.58 -35.84 0.36
CA THR A 79 48.06 -34.76 -0.49
C THR A 79 46.55 -34.88 -0.64
N VAL A 80 45.90 -33.78 -1.00
CA VAL A 80 44.47 -33.76 -1.33
C VAL A 80 44.34 -33.31 -2.78
N THR A 81 43.60 -34.05 -3.61
CA THR A 81 43.48 -33.73 -5.04
C THR A 81 42.98 -32.31 -5.25
N GLY A 82 43.74 -31.50 -6.00
CA GLY A 82 43.41 -30.11 -6.30
C GLY A 82 43.61 -29.12 -5.14
N ARG A 83 44.26 -29.55 -4.04
CA ARG A 83 44.48 -28.75 -2.83
C ARG A 83 45.90 -28.92 -2.30
N ASP A 84 46.85 -28.40 -3.07
CA ASP A 84 48.28 -28.47 -2.74
C ASP A 84 48.61 -27.76 -1.41
N ASP A 85 47.81 -26.75 -1.04
CA ASP A 85 47.88 -26.02 0.24
C ASP A 85 47.73 -26.93 1.48
N LEU A 86 47.03 -28.06 1.31
CA LEU A 86 46.78 -29.05 2.36
C LEU A 86 47.83 -30.16 2.43
N SER A 87 48.83 -30.18 1.55
CA SER A 87 49.82 -31.26 1.50
C SER A 87 50.75 -31.26 2.71
N ARG A 88 51.01 -32.43 3.32
CA ARG A 88 51.90 -32.59 4.48
C ARG A 88 52.69 -33.89 4.40
N THR A 89 53.93 -33.89 4.85
CA THR A 89 54.70 -35.13 5.06
C THR A 89 54.66 -35.47 6.54
N VAL A 90 53.93 -36.52 6.90
CA VAL A 90 53.75 -36.92 8.29
C VAL A 90 54.85 -37.91 8.66
N ALA A 91 55.57 -37.63 9.75
CA ALA A 91 56.62 -38.51 10.25
C ALA A 91 56.10 -39.90 10.62
N ALA A 92 57.01 -40.89 10.70
CA ALA A 92 56.66 -42.23 11.14
C ALA A 92 56.08 -42.22 12.56
N GLY A 93 54.99 -42.95 12.79
CA GLY A 93 54.37 -43.03 14.11
C GLY A 93 53.62 -41.77 14.55
N GLN A 94 53.36 -40.81 13.64
CA GLN A 94 52.71 -39.55 13.95
C GLN A 94 51.36 -39.39 13.23
N THR A 95 50.57 -38.45 13.72
CA THR A 95 49.30 -38.01 13.13
C THR A 95 49.34 -36.49 13.01
N GLU A 96 48.90 -35.96 11.87
CA GLU A 96 48.73 -34.52 11.67
C GLU A 96 47.33 -34.19 11.17
N THR A 97 46.90 -32.95 11.39
CA THR A 97 45.61 -32.46 10.92
C THR A 97 45.79 -31.25 10.01
N VAL A 98 44.99 -31.16 8.97
CA VAL A 98 44.89 -29.97 8.11
C VAL A 98 43.46 -29.45 8.12
N SER A 99 43.30 -28.13 8.08
CA SER A 99 42.00 -27.47 8.14
C SER A 99 41.63 -26.87 6.78
N THR A 100 40.37 -26.98 6.42
CA THR A 100 39.72 -26.36 5.25
C THR A 100 38.29 -26.00 5.63
N SER A 101 37.46 -25.57 4.69
CA SER A 101 36.02 -25.41 4.88
C SER A 101 35.23 -26.06 3.75
N VAL A 102 33.92 -26.22 3.99
CA VAL A 102 32.91 -26.48 2.97
C VAL A 102 31.85 -25.39 3.00
N GLY A 103 31.32 -25.04 1.83
CA GLY A 103 30.20 -24.12 1.67
C GLY A 103 28.89 -24.84 1.34
N PRO A 104 27.91 -24.13 0.75
CA PRO A 104 26.59 -24.66 0.45
C PRO A 104 26.56 -25.81 -0.54
N ALA A 105 27.52 -25.87 -1.46
CA ALA A 105 27.63 -26.94 -2.44
C ALA A 105 28.22 -28.24 -1.86
N GLY A 106 28.83 -28.19 -0.66
CA GLY A 106 29.63 -29.28 -0.11
C GLY A 106 30.95 -29.47 -0.87
N ALA A 107 31.67 -30.54 -0.53
CA ALA A 107 32.88 -30.92 -1.25
C ALA A 107 33.20 -32.41 -1.08
N THR A 108 33.99 -32.95 -2.00
CA THR A 108 34.62 -34.28 -1.86
C THR A 108 36.13 -34.08 -1.74
N PHE A 109 36.72 -34.58 -0.65
CA PHE A 109 38.15 -34.54 -0.40
C PHE A 109 38.78 -35.90 -0.68
N THR A 110 39.47 -36.02 -1.81
CA THR A 110 40.24 -37.22 -2.15
C THR A 110 41.64 -37.12 -1.56
N VAL A 111 41.93 -37.94 -0.54
CA VAL A 111 43.22 -37.97 0.16
C VAL A 111 44.11 -39.04 -0.46
N LEU A 112 45.34 -38.67 -0.79
CA LEU A 112 46.36 -39.57 -1.30
C LEU A 112 47.49 -39.71 -0.28
N ALA A 113 48.11 -40.88 -0.26
CA ALA A 113 49.35 -41.15 0.45
C ALA A 113 50.37 -41.71 -0.54
N ASP A 114 51.52 -41.06 -0.66
CA ASP A 114 52.58 -41.41 -1.62
C ASP A 114 52.06 -41.55 -3.07
N GLY A 115 51.12 -40.67 -3.45
CA GLY A 115 50.51 -40.64 -4.78
C GLY A 115 49.41 -41.69 -5.03
N ALA A 116 49.15 -42.59 -4.08
CA ALA A 116 48.05 -43.55 -4.15
C ALA A 116 46.83 -43.03 -3.38
N GLN A 117 45.62 -43.19 -3.94
CA GLN A 117 44.40 -42.80 -3.23
C GLN A 117 44.22 -43.65 -1.97
N LEU A 118 44.10 -42.97 -0.84
CA LEU A 118 43.92 -43.58 0.47
C LEU A 118 42.45 -43.54 0.91
N ALA A 119 41.79 -42.40 0.74
CA ALA A 119 40.40 -42.20 1.11
C ALA A 119 39.71 -41.16 0.22
N SER A 120 38.38 -41.19 0.20
CA SER A 120 37.55 -40.16 -0.43
C SER A 120 36.45 -39.78 0.55
N HIS A 121 36.48 -38.54 1.02
CA HIS A 121 35.58 -38.03 2.04
C HIS A 121 34.60 -37.03 1.43
N THR A 122 33.34 -37.43 1.25
CA THR A 122 32.27 -36.52 0.84
C THR A 122 31.69 -35.83 2.07
N VAL A 123 31.80 -34.50 2.12
CA VAL A 123 31.18 -33.67 3.13
C VAL A 123 30.00 -32.92 2.49
N PRO A 124 28.77 -33.10 2.99
CA PRO A 124 27.59 -32.46 2.42
C PRO A 124 27.68 -30.94 2.55
N GLY A 125 26.94 -30.24 1.69
CA GLY A 125 26.79 -28.79 1.79
C GLY A 125 26.11 -28.35 3.08
N VAL A 126 26.48 -27.16 3.55
CA VAL A 126 25.93 -26.57 4.77
C VAL A 126 25.25 -25.24 4.46
N SER A 127 24.11 -25.00 5.10
CA SER A 127 23.48 -23.68 5.16
C SER A 127 22.89 -23.49 6.56
N CYS A 128 23.35 -22.47 7.26
CA CYS A 128 22.89 -22.08 8.60
C CYS A 128 22.29 -20.67 8.59
N TYR A 129 22.03 -20.13 7.40
CA TYR A 129 21.37 -18.85 7.25
C TYR A 129 19.97 -18.87 7.88
N ALA A 130 19.72 -17.87 8.73
CA ALA A 130 18.44 -17.64 9.39
C ALA A 130 18.01 -16.20 9.09
N PRO A 131 17.04 -15.99 8.16
CA PRO A 131 16.64 -14.65 7.76
C PRO A 131 15.90 -13.89 8.86
N ASP A 132 16.22 -12.61 9.01
CA ASP A 132 15.39 -11.64 9.74
C ASP A 132 14.34 -11.03 8.81
N TRP A 133 13.06 -11.21 9.14
CA TRP A 133 11.91 -10.70 8.40
C TRP A 133 11.24 -9.51 9.07
N THR A 134 11.94 -8.80 9.97
CA THR A 134 11.36 -7.67 10.70
C THR A 134 10.95 -6.56 9.74
N VAL A 135 9.64 -6.30 9.68
CA VAL A 135 9.03 -5.29 8.79
C VAL A 135 7.92 -4.52 9.49
N LYS A 136 7.61 -3.33 8.98
CA LYS A 136 6.37 -2.61 9.30
C LYS A 136 5.49 -2.56 8.06
N ALA A 137 4.25 -2.98 8.20
CA ALA A 137 3.29 -3.06 7.09
C ALA A 137 2.05 -2.21 7.38
N SER A 138 1.50 -1.58 6.33
CA SER A 138 0.22 -0.87 6.39
C SER A 138 -0.51 -0.96 5.05
N ALA A 139 -1.82 -0.84 5.06
CA ALA A 139 -2.62 -0.81 3.84
C ALA A 139 -3.77 0.19 3.97
N THR A 140 -4.17 0.74 2.84
CA THR A 140 -5.27 1.70 2.72
C THR A 140 -6.06 1.45 1.45
N SER A 141 -7.34 1.82 1.47
CA SER A 141 -8.22 1.85 0.31
C SER A 141 -8.60 3.29 0.01
N ALA A 142 -8.58 3.68 -1.26
CA ALA A 142 -9.03 5.01 -1.68
C ALA A 142 -9.80 4.91 -3.00
N VAL A 143 -10.79 5.79 -3.16
CA VAL A 143 -11.51 5.91 -4.43
C VAL A 143 -10.71 6.77 -5.39
N LEU A 144 -10.39 6.24 -6.56
CA LEU A 144 -9.74 6.93 -7.68
C LEU A 144 -10.46 6.57 -8.98
N ASP A 145 -10.78 7.58 -9.78
CA ASP A 145 -11.42 7.39 -11.09
C ASP A 145 -12.65 6.47 -11.05
N ARG A 146 -13.53 6.70 -10.05
CA ARG A 146 -14.78 5.95 -9.79
C ARG A 146 -14.60 4.49 -9.35
N THR A 147 -13.37 4.03 -9.16
CA THR A 147 -13.06 2.70 -8.65
C THR A 147 -12.22 2.77 -7.38
N VAL A 148 -12.13 1.67 -6.64
CA VAL A 148 -11.28 1.61 -5.45
C VAL A 148 -9.90 1.12 -5.84
N ARG A 149 -8.87 1.81 -5.36
CA ARG A 149 -7.46 1.40 -5.39
C ARG A 149 -7.03 1.00 -3.98
N LEU A 150 -6.36 -0.14 -3.88
CA LEU A 150 -5.67 -0.57 -2.66
C LEU A 150 -4.22 -0.11 -2.73
N THR A 151 -3.71 0.43 -1.62
CA THR A 151 -2.31 0.84 -1.48
C THR A 151 -1.71 0.17 -0.25
N GLY A 152 -0.73 -0.71 -0.45
CA GLY A 152 0.06 -1.31 0.62
C GLY A 152 1.42 -0.64 0.74
N ARG A 153 1.94 -0.55 1.95
CA ARG A 153 3.31 -0.10 2.24
C ARG A 153 4.02 -1.09 3.13
N LEU A 154 5.29 -1.35 2.81
CA LEU A 154 6.19 -2.16 3.62
C LEU A 154 7.49 -1.40 3.84
N THR A 155 7.87 -1.24 5.10
CA THR A 155 9.19 -0.74 5.51
C THR A 155 10.03 -1.92 5.99
N ASN A 156 11.14 -2.16 5.30
CA ASN A 156 12.11 -3.18 5.70
C ASN A 156 12.90 -2.66 6.92
N SER A 157 12.71 -3.31 8.08
CA SER A 157 13.41 -2.95 9.32
C SER A 157 14.52 -3.93 9.68
N SER A 158 14.74 -4.94 8.84
CA SER A 158 15.89 -5.84 8.94
C SER A 158 17.14 -5.20 8.32
N ASN A 159 18.29 -5.85 8.51
CA ASN A 159 19.59 -5.41 8.00
C ASN A 159 19.92 -5.92 6.59
N GLU A 160 19.02 -6.67 5.94
CA GLU A 160 19.24 -7.27 4.62
C GLU A 160 18.14 -6.88 3.63
N SER A 161 18.50 -6.74 2.36
CA SER A 161 17.52 -6.51 1.30
C SER A 161 16.58 -7.70 1.14
N MET A 162 15.37 -7.45 0.64
CA MET A 162 14.37 -8.49 0.40
C MET A 162 13.58 -8.17 -0.87
N GLN A 163 13.15 -9.21 -1.60
CA GLN A 163 12.15 -9.05 -2.65
C GLN A 163 10.76 -9.03 -2.01
N VAL A 164 9.92 -8.09 -2.42
CA VAL A 164 8.56 -7.94 -1.87
C VAL A 164 7.56 -7.83 -2.99
N SER A 165 6.47 -8.59 -2.88
CA SER A 165 5.29 -8.45 -3.74
C SER A 165 4.04 -8.26 -2.89
N MET A 166 3.10 -7.45 -3.37
CA MET A 166 1.79 -7.31 -2.72
C MET A 166 0.75 -8.15 -3.47
N VAL A 167 0.10 -9.04 -2.75
CA VAL A 167 -1.03 -9.84 -3.22
C VAL A 167 -2.30 -9.38 -2.51
N THR A 168 -3.36 -9.22 -3.28
CA THR A 168 -4.67 -8.79 -2.79
C THR A 168 -5.75 -9.77 -3.28
N PRO A 169 -6.98 -9.72 -2.72
CA PRO A 169 -8.10 -10.48 -3.25
C PRO A 169 -8.45 -10.17 -4.72
N TYR A 170 -7.94 -9.07 -5.26
CA TYR A 170 -8.22 -8.57 -6.61
C TYR A 170 -7.06 -8.78 -7.59
N GLY A 171 -5.98 -9.43 -7.14
CA GLY A 171 -4.79 -9.69 -7.95
C GLY A 171 -3.50 -9.25 -7.28
N THR A 172 -2.40 -9.40 -8.01
CA THR A 172 -1.04 -9.05 -7.59
C THR A 172 -0.67 -7.67 -8.10
N ALA A 173 -0.15 -6.82 -7.21
CA ALA A 173 0.27 -5.49 -7.55
C ALA A 173 1.64 -5.50 -8.22
N GLY A 174 1.64 -5.44 -9.56
CA GLY A 174 2.86 -5.30 -10.36
C GLY A 174 3.87 -6.44 -10.17
N ALA A 175 5.13 -6.16 -10.53
CA ALA A 175 6.25 -7.06 -10.33
C ALA A 175 6.82 -6.95 -8.90
N PRO A 176 7.48 -8.00 -8.37
CA PRO A 176 8.22 -7.90 -7.11
C PRO A 176 9.26 -6.77 -7.14
N VAL A 177 9.47 -6.14 -5.99
CA VAL A 177 10.37 -5.00 -5.80
C VAL A 177 11.42 -5.34 -4.74
N THR A 178 12.68 -5.04 -5.03
CA THR A 178 13.75 -5.10 -4.03
C THR A 178 13.58 -3.96 -3.03
N VAL A 179 13.52 -4.29 -1.74
CA VAL A 179 13.43 -3.34 -0.64
C VAL A 179 14.69 -3.43 0.20
N GLU A 180 15.54 -2.42 0.07
CA GLU A 180 16.78 -2.29 0.84
C GLU A 180 16.54 -2.13 2.35
N PRO A 181 17.53 -2.43 3.20
CA PRO A 181 17.46 -2.18 4.65
C PRO A 181 17.05 -0.73 4.95
N GLY A 182 16.06 -0.55 5.82
CA GLY A 182 15.51 0.77 6.19
C GLY A 182 14.63 1.44 5.12
N ALA A 183 14.55 0.89 3.91
CA ALA A 183 13.74 1.46 2.83
C ALA A 183 12.25 1.11 2.98
N THR A 184 11.40 1.92 2.35
CA THR A 184 9.96 1.69 2.26
C THR A 184 9.52 1.56 0.82
N ALA A 185 8.83 0.47 0.49
CA ALA A 185 8.17 0.29 -0.79
C ALA A 185 6.66 0.55 -0.67
N THR A 186 6.09 1.14 -1.72
CA THR A 186 4.64 1.33 -1.86
C THR A 186 4.15 0.54 -3.07
N PHE A 187 3.08 -0.21 -2.89
CA PHE A 187 2.45 -1.04 -3.90
C PHE A 187 1.01 -0.59 -4.08
N THR A 188 0.53 -0.57 -5.32
CA THR A 188 -0.83 -0.15 -5.66
C THR A 188 -1.51 -1.20 -6.51
N GLN A 189 -2.75 -1.55 -6.16
CA GLN A 189 -3.60 -2.44 -6.93
C GLN A 189 -4.92 -1.74 -7.23
N ASP A 190 -5.21 -1.53 -8.52
CA ASP A 190 -6.54 -1.14 -8.95
C ASP A 190 -7.49 -2.34 -8.89
N THR A 191 -8.61 -2.20 -8.18
CA THR A 191 -9.57 -3.29 -8.02
C THR A 191 -10.54 -3.38 -9.20
N GLY A 192 -10.70 -2.28 -9.95
CA GLY A 192 -11.73 -2.13 -10.99
C GLY A 192 -13.16 -2.16 -10.44
N LYS A 193 -13.35 -2.13 -9.11
CA LYS A 193 -14.65 -2.15 -8.45
C LYS A 193 -15.00 -0.77 -7.93
N SER A 194 -16.27 -0.39 -7.99
CA SER A 194 -16.78 0.81 -7.34
C SER A 194 -16.97 0.63 -5.84
N GLU A 195 -16.97 -0.60 -5.33
CA GLU A 195 -17.15 -0.92 -3.91
C GLU A 195 -16.30 -2.12 -3.54
N VAL A 196 -15.60 -2.01 -2.41
CA VAL A 196 -14.84 -3.10 -1.81
C VAL A 196 -15.10 -3.14 -0.30
N PRO A 197 -15.31 -4.34 0.28
CA PRO A 197 -15.38 -4.51 1.73
C PRO A 197 -14.00 -4.28 2.36
N ALA A 198 -13.96 -4.12 3.69
CA ALA A 198 -12.72 -4.15 4.45
C ALA A 198 -12.05 -5.52 4.29
N GLY A 199 -10.72 -5.56 4.34
CA GLY A 199 -9.97 -6.79 4.12
C GLY A 199 -8.49 -6.66 4.47
N VAL A 200 -7.69 -7.60 3.96
CA VAL A 200 -6.24 -7.64 4.17
C VAL A 200 -5.49 -7.76 2.85
N VAL A 201 -4.31 -7.16 2.79
CA VAL A 201 -3.31 -7.44 1.75
C VAL A 201 -2.19 -8.31 2.32
N GLU A 202 -1.64 -9.18 1.49
CA GLU A 202 -0.45 -9.97 1.79
C GLU A 202 0.78 -9.30 1.15
N LEU A 203 1.81 -9.05 1.94
CA LEU A 203 3.11 -8.58 1.49
C LEU A 203 4.08 -9.75 1.60
N ARG A 204 4.25 -10.46 0.49
CA ARG A 204 5.09 -11.67 0.41
C ARG A 204 6.54 -11.26 0.23
N GLN A 205 7.38 -11.69 1.16
CA GLN A 205 8.81 -11.43 1.17
C GLN A 205 9.56 -12.67 0.70
N SER A 206 10.64 -12.49 -0.06
CA SER A 206 11.57 -13.56 -0.39
C SER A 206 13.03 -13.12 -0.39
N ARG A 207 13.92 -14.08 -0.10
CA ARG A 207 15.38 -14.00 -0.20
C ARG A 207 15.89 -15.31 -0.74
N THR A 208 16.95 -15.27 -1.55
CA THR A 208 17.64 -16.47 -2.02
C THR A 208 19.07 -16.43 -1.52
N VAL A 209 19.40 -17.34 -0.60
CA VAL A 209 20.71 -17.42 0.06
C VAL A 209 21.19 -18.85 -0.03
N ASP A 210 22.47 -19.06 -0.34
CA ASP A 210 23.06 -20.41 -0.47
C ASP A 210 22.31 -21.30 -1.50
N GLY A 211 21.71 -20.69 -2.53
CA GLY A 211 20.90 -21.40 -3.54
C GLY A 211 19.52 -21.86 -3.06
N LYS A 212 19.13 -21.52 -1.83
CA LYS A 212 17.82 -21.83 -1.25
C LYS A 212 16.97 -20.58 -1.14
N GLU A 213 15.72 -20.68 -1.57
CA GLU A 213 14.72 -19.63 -1.37
C GLU A 213 14.14 -19.70 0.06
N TYR A 214 14.04 -18.55 0.69
CA TYR A 214 13.37 -18.33 1.96
C TYR A 214 12.24 -17.33 1.73
N THR A 215 11.08 -17.60 2.32
CA THR A 215 9.90 -16.76 2.18
C THR A 215 9.27 -16.44 3.53
N SER A 216 8.59 -15.30 3.59
CA SER A 216 7.78 -14.86 4.73
C SER A 216 6.63 -14.01 4.22
N THR A 217 5.60 -13.80 5.04
CA THR A 217 4.43 -12.98 4.67
C THR A 217 4.05 -12.08 5.82
N ALA A 218 4.00 -10.78 5.56
CA ALA A 218 3.35 -9.81 6.44
C ALA A 218 1.96 -9.49 5.91
N THR A 219 1.03 -9.19 6.80
CA THR A 219 -0.33 -8.79 6.43
C THR A 219 -0.61 -7.37 6.91
N ALA A 220 -1.47 -6.66 6.19
CA ALA A 220 -1.96 -5.35 6.60
C ALA A 220 -3.44 -5.18 6.23
N GLY A 221 -4.24 -4.70 7.19
CA GLY A 221 -5.66 -4.44 6.99
C GLY A 221 -5.91 -3.15 6.22
N TYR A 222 -6.98 -3.12 5.44
CA TYR A 222 -7.54 -1.92 4.81
C TYR A 222 -9.05 -1.83 5.10
N GLU A 223 -9.56 -0.61 5.18
CA GLU A 223 -10.98 -0.36 5.45
C GLU A 223 -11.88 -0.55 4.22
N ALA A 224 -13.19 -0.64 4.43
CA ALA A 224 -14.14 -0.66 3.32
C ALA A 224 -14.15 0.68 2.58
N ALA A 225 -14.31 0.64 1.26
CA ALA A 225 -14.42 1.84 0.45
C ALA A 225 -15.47 1.67 -0.65
N ARG A 226 -16.23 2.74 -0.89
CA ARG A 226 -17.30 2.78 -1.88
C ARG A 226 -17.28 4.12 -2.61
N TYR A 227 -17.21 4.07 -3.93
CA TYR A 227 -17.50 5.21 -4.77
C TYR A 227 -19.00 5.51 -4.73
N VAL A 228 -19.33 6.71 -4.25
CA VAL A 228 -20.69 7.25 -4.31
C VAL A 228 -20.69 8.32 -5.41
N PRO A 229 -21.48 8.14 -6.50
CA PRO A 229 -21.55 9.15 -7.53
C PRO A 229 -22.14 10.44 -6.99
N VAL A 230 -21.56 11.56 -7.41
CA VAL A 230 -22.15 12.88 -7.21
C VAL A 230 -23.32 13.02 -8.18
N VAL A 231 -24.52 13.16 -7.62
CA VAL A 231 -25.76 13.41 -8.35
C VAL A 231 -26.28 14.78 -7.90
N VAL A 232 -26.48 15.67 -8.86
CA VAL A 232 -27.10 16.99 -8.65
C VAL A 232 -28.36 17.01 -9.51
N ALA A 233 -29.50 16.80 -8.87
CA ALA A 233 -30.81 16.72 -9.50
C ALA A 233 -31.86 17.54 -8.71
N PRO A 234 -31.63 18.86 -8.51
CA PRO A 234 -32.61 19.71 -7.87
C PRO A 234 -33.88 19.85 -8.73
N VAL A 235 -35.03 20.07 -8.09
CA VAL A 235 -36.32 20.32 -8.75
C VAL A 235 -37.03 21.49 -8.07
N VAL A 236 -37.72 22.30 -8.86
CA VAL A 236 -38.68 23.30 -8.37
C VAL A 236 -40.00 23.09 -9.10
N GLY A 237 -41.07 22.85 -8.33
CA GLY A 237 -42.43 22.72 -8.86
C GLY A 237 -43.12 24.07 -9.06
N ALA A 238 -44.31 24.04 -9.66
CA ALA A 238 -45.16 25.23 -9.76
C ALA A 238 -45.40 25.85 -8.37
N PRO A 239 -45.37 27.18 -8.24
CA PRO A 239 -45.52 27.82 -6.95
C PRO A 239 -46.93 27.62 -6.39
N THR A 240 -47.03 27.56 -5.06
CA THR A 240 -48.31 27.72 -4.37
C THR A 240 -48.65 29.21 -4.31
N VAL A 241 -49.79 29.58 -4.88
CA VAL A 241 -50.32 30.96 -4.87
C VAL A 241 -51.41 31.05 -3.81
N GLY A 242 -51.22 31.92 -2.83
CA GLY A 242 -52.17 32.16 -1.76
C GLY A 242 -53.41 32.94 -2.20
N ALA A 243 -54.33 33.14 -1.25
CA ALA A 243 -55.47 34.03 -1.43
C ALA A 243 -55.00 35.45 -1.83
N CYS A 244 -55.82 36.15 -2.60
CA CYS A 244 -55.58 37.55 -2.93
C CYS A 244 -56.01 38.42 -1.74
N TRP A 245 -55.13 39.34 -1.35
CA TRP A 245 -55.34 40.31 -0.29
C TRP A 245 -55.20 41.72 -0.84
N PHE A 246 -55.96 42.64 -0.27
CA PHE A 246 -55.87 44.06 -0.55
C PHE A 246 -55.25 44.77 0.66
N GLU A 247 -54.13 45.46 0.45
CA GLU A 247 -53.53 46.35 1.45
C GLU A 247 -54.12 47.74 1.29
N ASP A 248 -54.89 48.19 2.28
CA ASP A 248 -55.57 49.48 2.24
C ASP A 248 -54.56 50.65 2.33
N ASN A 249 -53.45 50.49 3.04
CA ASN A 249 -52.46 51.57 3.14
C ASN A 249 -51.75 51.84 1.81
N ASP A 250 -51.43 50.78 1.06
CA ASP A 250 -50.70 50.86 -0.21
C ASP A 250 -51.63 50.89 -1.42
N GLN A 251 -52.94 50.70 -1.20
CA GLN A 251 -53.98 50.61 -2.21
C GLN A 251 -53.65 49.58 -3.30
N ARG A 252 -53.22 48.38 -2.89
CA ARG A 252 -52.72 47.34 -3.81
C ARG A 252 -53.26 45.95 -3.49
N SER A 253 -53.63 45.22 -4.53
CA SER A 253 -53.88 43.78 -4.43
C SER A 253 -52.57 42.99 -4.56
N TYR A 254 -52.41 41.95 -3.74
CA TYR A 254 -51.27 41.04 -3.81
C TYR A 254 -51.65 39.61 -3.46
N GLN A 255 -50.93 38.65 -4.05
CA GLN A 255 -51.06 37.22 -3.78
C GLN A 255 -49.72 36.69 -3.25
N PRO A 256 -49.66 36.14 -2.02
CA PRO A 256 -48.45 35.49 -1.52
C PRO A 256 -48.04 34.32 -2.44
N VAL A 257 -46.75 34.23 -2.75
CA VAL A 257 -46.20 33.17 -3.61
C VAL A 257 -45.17 32.37 -2.80
N THR A 258 -45.27 31.05 -2.82
CA THR A 258 -44.32 30.15 -2.15
C THR A 258 -43.81 29.08 -3.10
N PHE A 259 -42.50 28.90 -3.16
CA PHE A 259 -41.83 27.84 -3.89
C PHE A 259 -41.43 26.70 -2.95
N VAL A 260 -41.36 25.50 -3.49
CA VAL A 260 -40.67 24.37 -2.86
C VAL A 260 -39.35 24.19 -3.58
N TYR A 261 -38.25 24.29 -2.84
CA TYR A 261 -36.94 23.86 -3.32
C TYR A 261 -36.76 22.41 -2.92
N ASP A 262 -36.74 21.52 -3.91
CA ASP A 262 -36.62 20.08 -3.71
C ASP A 262 -35.21 19.61 -4.09
N ASN A 263 -34.49 19.08 -3.11
CA ASN A 263 -33.16 18.50 -3.29
C ASN A 263 -33.13 17.01 -2.87
N THR A 264 -34.29 16.34 -2.91
CA THR A 264 -34.44 14.95 -2.45
C THR A 264 -33.71 13.93 -3.33
N ALA A 265 -33.52 14.25 -4.62
CA ALA A 265 -32.84 13.37 -5.58
C ALA A 265 -31.33 13.62 -5.70
N SER A 266 -30.77 14.65 -5.05
CA SER A 266 -29.33 14.95 -5.08
C SER A 266 -28.57 14.24 -3.96
N THR A 267 -27.29 13.94 -4.20
CA THR A 267 -26.35 13.45 -3.18
C THR A 267 -25.48 14.57 -2.59
N GLN A 268 -25.67 15.81 -3.05
CA GLN A 268 -25.01 17.01 -2.54
C GLN A 268 -26.00 18.11 -2.19
N ALA A 269 -25.58 19.03 -1.32
CA ALA A 269 -26.34 20.23 -1.02
C ALA A 269 -26.38 21.15 -2.26
N VAL A 270 -27.51 21.80 -2.49
CA VAL A 270 -27.71 22.71 -3.63
C VAL A 270 -28.22 24.04 -3.12
N THR A 271 -27.65 25.14 -3.61
CA THR A 271 -28.09 26.49 -3.26
C THR A 271 -29.03 27.02 -4.32
N PHE A 272 -30.22 27.44 -3.91
CA PHE A 272 -31.25 28.01 -4.75
C PHE A 272 -31.41 29.50 -4.44
N HIS A 273 -31.80 30.31 -5.42
CA HIS A 273 -32.26 31.68 -5.24
C HIS A 273 -33.31 32.08 -6.28
N ILE A 274 -34.09 33.11 -5.98
CA ILE A 274 -35.08 33.67 -6.91
C ILE A 274 -34.48 34.93 -7.53
N GLU A 275 -34.54 35.02 -8.85
CA GLU A 275 -34.22 36.20 -9.63
C GLU A 275 -35.52 36.90 -10.06
N GLY A 276 -35.60 38.20 -9.75
CA GLY A 276 -36.59 39.12 -10.30
C GLY A 276 -36.00 39.95 -11.45
N SER A 277 -36.76 40.92 -11.96
CA SER A 277 -36.48 41.69 -13.19
C SER A 277 -35.15 42.47 -13.25
N ALA A 278 -34.32 42.49 -12.21
CA ALA A 278 -32.93 42.95 -12.28
C ALA A 278 -32.02 42.54 -11.08
N ALA A 279 -32.51 41.76 -10.11
CA ALA A 279 -31.75 41.42 -8.91
C ALA A 279 -32.23 40.12 -8.26
N VAL A 280 -31.33 39.46 -7.52
CA VAL A 280 -31.68 38.37 -6.61
C VAL A 280 -32.62 38.92 -5.55
N VAL A 281 -33.77 38.26 -5.38
CA VAL A 281 -34.73 38.60 -4.35
C VAL A 281 -34.06 38.39 -2.98
N ARG A 282 -34.05 39.45 -2.16
CA ARG A 282 -33.54 39.39 -0.78
C ARG A 282 -34.24 38.27 -0.01
N ASP A 283 -33.46 37.53 0.79
CA ASP A 283 -33.93 36.42 1.65
C ASP A 283 -34.46 35.16 0.93
N SER A 284 -34.34 35.10 -0.40
CA SER A 284 -34.73 33.93 -1.19
C SER A 284 -33.64 32.86 -1.35
N THR A 285 -32.38 33.22 -1.06
CA THR A 285 -31.23 32.31 -1.18
C THR A 285 -31.23 31.28 -0.05
N ARG A 286 -31.28 29.98 -0.41
CA ARG A 286 -31.25 28.88 0.56
C ARG A 286 -30.43 27.71 0.04
N THR A 287 -29.56 27.18 0.90
CA THR A 287 -28.88 25.90 0.65
C THR A 287 -29.73 24.76 1.24
N VAL A 288 -30.14 23.83 0.38
CA VAL A 288 -30.98 22.68 0.74
C VAL A 288 -30.10 21.44 0.83
N GLN A 289 -30.18 20.72 1.95
CA GLN A 289 -29.36 19.52 2.18
C GLN A 289 -29.80 18.37 1.25
N PRO A 290 -28.90 17.42 0.91
CA PRO A 290 -29.26 16.24 0.13
C PRO A 290 -30.42 15.48 0.80
N GLY A 291 -31.36 14.97 0.00
CA GLY A 291 -32.48 14.19 0.53
C GLY A 291 -33.59 15.03 1.19
N THR A 292 -33.56 16.36 1.10
CA THR A 292 -34.51 17.25 1.78
C THR A 292 -35.18 18.24 0.84
N SER A 293 -36.27 18.85 1.30
CA SER A 293 -36.95 19.96 0.63
C SER A 293 -37.36 21.04 1.63
N ILE A 294 -37.49 22.27 1.16
CA ILE A 294 -37.92 23.41 1.98
C ILE A 294 -38.91 24.28 1.21
N GLN A 295 -39.73 25.04 1.95
CA GLN A 295 -40.57 26.08 1.39
C GLN A 295 -39.91 27.45 1.53
N VAL A 296 -39.97 28.24 0.46
CA VAL A 296 -39.40 29.59 0.42
C VAL A 296 -40.45 30.55 -0.10
N LYS A 297 -40.72 31.60 0.69
CA LYS A 297 -41.61 32.68 0.28
C LYS A 297 -40.90 33.54 -0.77
N ALA A 298 -41.62 33.84 -1.84
CA ALA A 298 -41.22 34.79 -2.86
C ALA A 298 -41.93 36.14 -2.65
N PRO A 299 -41.52 37.20 -3.33
CA PRO A 299 -42.28 38.45 -3.38
C PRO A 299 -43.68 38.16 -3.92
N SER A 300 -44.71 38.74 -3.32
CA SER A 300 -46.10 38.52 -3.74
C SER A 300 -46.34 38.97 -5.19
N ALA A 301 -47.22 38.28 -5.91
CA ALA A 301 -47.66 38.68 -7.24
C ALA A 301 -48.73 39.77 -7.13
N GLY A 302 -48.59 40.87 -7.89
CA GLY A 302 -49.56 41.97 -7.90
C GLY A 302 -50.65 41.79 -8.97
N GLU A 303 -51.44 42.85 -9.18
CA GLU A 303 -52.53 42.87 -10.17
C GLU A 303 -52.07 42.66 -11.62
N GLY A 304 -50.84 43.06 -11.95
CA GLY A 304 -50.21 42.79 -13.25
C GLY A 304 -49.56 41.41 -13.39
N GLY A 305 -49.60 40.59 -12.33
CA GLY A 305 -48.91 39.30 -12.27
C GLY A 305 -47.42 39.44 -11.96
N ALA A 306 -46.71 38.32 -11.99
CA ALA A 306 -45.28 38.28 -11.78
C ALA A 306 -44.61 37.09 -12.49
N THR A 307 -43.39 37.31 -12.98
CA THR A 307 -42.49 36.25 -13.45
C THR A 307 -41.43 35.99 -12.39
N TYR A 308 -41.24 34.72 -12.04
CA TYR A 308 -40.19 34.28 -11.13
C TYR A 308 -39.23 33.35 -11.87
N ARG A 309 -37.93 33.60 -11.75
CA ARG A 309 -36.90 32.66 -12.19
C ARG A 309 -36.19 32.11 -10.96
N VAL A 310 -36.29 30.82 -10.70
CA VAL A 310 -35.54 30.15 -9.64
C VAL A 310 -34.29 29.54 -10.25
N VAL A 311 -33.14 29.79 -9.65
CA VAL A 311 -31.83 29.38 -10.17
C VAL A 311 -31.07 28.65 -9.07
N THR A 312 -30.22 27.71 -9.49
CA THR A 312 -29.29 27.00 -8.60
C THR A 312 -27.85 27.43 -8.86
N ASP A 313 -26.99 27.25 -7.86
CA ASP A 313 -25.52 27.33 -7.99
C ASP A 313 -24.94 26.32 -8.99
N ALA A 314 -25.64 25.20 -9.22
CA ALA A 314 -25.35 24.22 -10.26
C ALA A 314 -25.76 24.67 -11.69
N GLY A 315 -26.35 25.86 -11.86
CA GLY A 315 -26.72 26.44 -13.15
C GLY A 315 -28.06 25.97 -13.72
N THR A 316 -28.79 25.11 -13.02
CA THR A 316 -30.18 24.74 -13.38
C THR A 316 -31.14 25.88 -13.03
N SER A 317 -32.13 26.15 -13.88
CA SER A 317 -33.14 27.19 -13.60
C SER A 317 -34.54 26.82 -14.09
N TRP A 318 -35.55 27.34 -13.39
CA TRP A 318 -36.97 27.21 -13.72
C TRP A 318 -37.64 28.58 -13.76
N THR A 319 -38.56 28.77 -14.69
CA THR A 319 -39.32 30.02 -14.83
C THR A 319 -40.81 29.75 -14.64
N PHE A 320 -41.44 30.57 -13.81
CA PHE A 320 -42.86 30.47 -13.48
C PHE A 320 -43.56 31.80 -13.69
N GLN A 321 -44.76 31.73 -14.27
CA GLN A 321 -45.65 32.89 -14.45
C GLN A 321 -46.82 32.75 -13.47
N VAL A 322 -47.02 33.78 -12.66
CA VAL A 322 -48.21 33.90 -11.80
C VAL A 322 -49.09 34.98 -12.40
N ALA A 323 -50.32 34.60 -12.77
CA ALA A 323 -51.30 35.52 -13.31
C ALA A 323 -51.66 36.59 -12.28
N GLY A 324 -51.86 37.81 -12.76
CA GLY A 324 -52.31 38.92 -11.92
C GLY A 324 -53.76 38.75 -11.49
N LYS A 325 -54.07 39.23 -10.28
CA LYS A 325 -55.43 39.23 -9.75
C LYS A 325 -55.69 40.50 -8.96
N SER A 326 -56.79 41.16 -9.27
CA SER A 326 -57.35 42.24 -8.45
C SER A 326 -58.30 41.65 -7.40
N CYS A 327 -58.17 42.12 -6.17
CA CYS A 327 -59.10 41.84 -5.08
C CYS A 327 -59.45 43.13 -4.33
N LEU A 328 -59.61 44.23 -5.08
CA LEU A 328 -60.11 45.49 -4.55
C LEU A 328 -61.45 45.29 -3.83
N PRO A 329 -61.69 46.03 -2.74
CA PRO A 329 -62.99 46.03 -2.08
C PRO A 329 -64.06 46.58 -3.02
N ALA A 330 -65.28 46.05 -2.89
CA ALA A 330 -66.42 46.62 -3.61
C ALA A 330 -66.71 48.04 -3.08
N TRP A 331 -67.04 48.97 -3.99
CA TRP A 331 -67.51 50.30 -3.59
C TRP A 331 -68.75 50.21 -2.69
N GLN A 332 -68.81 51.06 -1.67
CA GLN A 332 -69.90 51.12 -0.71
C GLN A 332 -70.48 52.52 -0.61
N TYR A 333 -71.81 52.61 -0.65
CA TYR A 333 -72.53 53.86 -0.47
C TYR A 333 -72.37 54.39 0.97
N GLY A 334 -72.14 55.70 1.10
CA GLY A 334 -72.06 56.39 2.39
C GLY A 334 -70.74 56.16 3.14
N GLN A 335 -69.75 55.51 2.52
CA GLN A 335 -68.40 55.41 3.06
C GLN A 335 -67.58 56.66 2.73
N PHE A 336 -66.67 57.01 3.64
CA PHE A 336 -65.69 58.08 3.40
C PHE A 336 -64.45 57.48 2.75
N TYR A 337 -64.12 57.97 1.57
CA TYR A 337 -62.94 57.57 0.82
C TYR A 337 -61.92 58.71 0.82
N VAL A 338 -60.65 58.38 1.00
CA VAL A 338 -59.54 59.31 0.88
C VAL A 338 -59.08 59.35 -0.58
N ARG A 339 -58.52 60.48 -1.02
CA ARG A 339 -57.88 60.57 -2.34
C ARG A 339 -56.84 59.46 -2.49
N GLY A 340 -56.97 58.67 -3.56
CA GLY A 340 -56.12 57.52 -3.85
C GLY A 340 -56.75 56.18 -3.50
N ASP A 341 -57.87 56.15 -2.77
CA ASP A 341 -58.57 54.90 -2.44
C ASP A 341 -59.08 54.21 -3.71
N ARG A 342 -58.94 52.89 -3.77
CA ARG A 342 -59.27 52.06 -4.92
C ARG A 342 -60.40 51.09 -4.58
N VAL A 343 -61.38 51.00 -5.48
CA VAL A 343 -62.55 50.14 -5.32
C VAL A 343 -62.91 49.47 -6.64
N VAL A 344 -63.64 48.36 -6.57
CA VAL A 344 -64.32 47.78 -7.74
C VAL A 344 -65.79 48.16 -7.74
N SER A 345 -66.28 48.63 -8.89
CA SER A 345 -67.70 48.89 -9.14
C SER A 345 -68.05 48.39 -10.54
N HIS A 346 -69.07 47.52 -10.66
CA HIS A 346 -69.52 46.98 -11.95
C HIS A 346 -68.41 46.30 -12.79
N GLY A 347 -67.44 45.68 -12.13
CA GLY A 347 -66.34 44.97 -12.79
C GLY A 347 -65.21 45.88 -13.30
N THR A 348 -65.28 47.18 -13.02
CA THR A 348 -64.22 48.15 -13.32
C THR A 348 -63.59 48.64 -12.02
N ASN A 349 -62.26 48.78 -12.03
CA ASN A 349 -61.51 49.37 -10.93
C ASN A 349 -61.58 50.90 -11.03
N TYR A 350 -61.75 51.55 -9.89
CA TYR A 350 -61.81 53.00 -9.79
C TYR A 350 -60.88 53.49 -8.69
N VAL A 351 -60.31 54.68 -8.88
CA VAL A 351 -59.51 55.39 -7.89
C VAL A 351 -60.15 56.73 -7.51
N ALA A 352 -60.24 57.04 -6.23
CA ALA A 352 -60.82 58.28 -5.73
C ALA A 352 -59.87 59.45 -6.04
N THR A 353 -60.36 60.47 -6.74
CA THR A 353 -59.55 61.62 -7.15
C THR A 353 -59.45 62.70 -6.07
N ILE A 354 -60.39 62.69 -5.11
CA ILE A 354 -60.47 63.57 -3.94
C ILE A 354 -60.94 62.80 -2.71
N SER A 355 -60.65 63.31 -1.50
CA SER A 355 -61.22 62.77 -0.26
C SER A 355 -62.67 63.23 -0.10
N HIS A 356 -63.62 62.30 0.03
CA HIS A 356 -65.04 62.62 0.05
C HIS A 356 -65.90 61.53 0.71
N LEU A 357 -67.08 61.92 1.19
CA LEU A 357 -68.15 60.98 1.55
C LEU A 357 -68.89 60.57 0.27
N SER A 358 -68.86 59.30 -0.10
CA SER A 358 -69.31 58.85 -1.43
C SER A 358 -70.79 58.49 -1.44
N PHE A 359 -71.59 59.31 -2.13
CA PHE A 359 -73.02 59.08 -2.34
C PHE A 359 -73.39 58.73 -3.78
N PHE A 360 -72.43 58.82 -4.71
CA PHE A 360 -72.65 58.55 -6.13
C PHE A 360 -71.74 57.40 -6.56
N THR A 361 -72.32 56.42 -7.25
CA THR A 361 -71.59 55.24 -7.73
C THR A 361 -70.52 55.65 -8.77
N PRO A 362 -69.28 55.11 -8.70
CA PRO A 362 -68.15 55.55 -9.52
C PRO A 362 -68.40 55.55 -11.04
N HIS A 363 -69.17 54.59 -11.53
CA HIS A 363 -69.47 54.40 -12.96
C HIS A 363 -70.52 55.38 -13.54
N THR A 364 -71.02 56.33 -12.75
CA THR A 364 -72.04 57.30 -13.18
C THR A 364 -71.43 58.67 -13.49
N LEU A 365 -72.16 59.50 -14.24
CA LEU A 365 -71.74 60.86 -14.60
C LEU A 365 -71.37 61.74 -13.38
N LEU A 366 -72.08 61.58 -12.27
CA LEU A 366 -71.77 62.31 -11.02
C LEU A 366 -70.61 61.65 -10.26
N GLY A 367 -70.49 60.32 -10.33
CA GLY A 367 -69.37 59.57 -9.76
C GLY A 367 -68.03 59.94 -10.39
N SER A 368 -67.98 60.13 -11.71
CA SER A 368 -66.76 60.50 -12.44
C SER A 368 -66.19 61.87 -12.08
N ALA A 369 -66.92 62.70 -11.32
CA ALA A 369 -66.36 63.93 -10.76
C ALA A 369 -65.40 63.67 -9.59
N THR A 370 -65.46 62.48 -9.00
CA THR A 370 -64.71 62.10 -7.78
C THR A 370 -63.97 60.75 -7.89
N TRP A 371 -64.15 60.05 -9.01
CA TRP A 371 -63.55 58.75 -9.31
C TRP A 371 -63.03 58.71 -10.74
N ASP A 372 -61.82 58.18 -10.93
CA ASP A 372 -61.27 57.85 -12.24
C ASP A 372 -61.28 56.33 -12.43
N ALA A 373 -61.62 55.86 -13.62
CA ALA A 373 -61.48 54.44 -13.99
C ALA A 373 -60.02 54.13 -14.33
N GLU A 374 -59.54 52.96 -13.91
CA GLU A 374 -58.17 52.48 -14.16
C GLU A 374 -58.03 51.61 -15.42
#